data_AF-E4YZM0-F1
#
_entry.id   AF-E4YZM0-F1
#
_cell.length_a   1.000
_cell.length_b   1.000
_cell.length_c   1.000
_cell.angle_alpha   90.00
_cell.angle_beta   90.00
_cell.angle_gamma   90.00
#
_symmetry.space_group_name_H-M   'P 1'
#
loop_
_entity.id
_entity.type
_entity.pdbx_description
1 polymer ?
#
loop_
_entity_poly.entity_id
_entity_poly.type
_entity_poly.pdbx_seq_one_letter_code
_entity_poly.pdbx_strand_id
1 'polypeptide(L)'
;MNACMVLFMQSGFALLEAGSVRAKNVTNILIKNLLDVVVGAIVYWACGFAFAYGKVKRSEHDYVASNIRIIHGGSFYGEFFFNFVFAATATTIISGAVAERVEFLSYLVYGVVATGFIQPVAVHWGWSNGWLLYPPEVIRLPPAVWYRDYAGGGNVHAVGGIAALVGCVFMGPREGRFEDGRKYHIPGHSTPLTCMGAFILIIGFLAMVLGHGDNVALGVTNLTIGGSMSGITCMCIVFIAPKLEYLWKYKIKKIPRSRKIKPKQYWSFLVLVDATLAGMVAMCAGCNVLEPFGAAIIGIVAGFGFAVTEHWLHIRQIDDPVGSIPVHLTGGVIGVLMAPLFANKEEEYSFIHWKGCDFDCVGDVNSTCVYNLGFQGNVSTGRRPLHHGYKLGDCLYTPMNVYSCFFSHPLGNFNKCFGR
;
A
#
# COMPACT_ATOMS: atom_id res chain seq x y z
N MET A 1 -6.39 -15.02 11.13
CA MET A 1 -6.53 -15.57 9.76
C MET A 1 -6.03 -14.58 8.71
N ASN A 2 -6.63 -13.39 8.59
CA ASN A 2 -6.32 -12.42 7.50
C ASN A 2 -4.82 -12.08 7.41
N ALA A 3 -4.15 -11.81 8.54
CA ALA A 3 -2.68 -11.64 8.59
C ALA A 3 -1.86 -12.81 8.01
N CYS A 4 -2.35 -14.06 8.12
CA CYS A 4 -1.70 -15.24 7.55
C CYS A 4 -1.84 -15.29 6.02
N MET A 5 -2.95 -14.78 5.47
CA MET A 5 -3.16 -14.65 4.02
C MET A 5 -2.38 -13.46 3.45
N VAL A 6 -2.17 -12.39 4.23
CA VAL A 6 -1.24 -11.32 3.87
C VAL A 6 0.21 -11.82 3.93
N LEU A 7 0.61 -12.63 4.91
CA LEU A 7 1.91 -13.34 4.88
C LEU A 7 2.06 -14.22 3.63
N PHE A 8 0.98 -14.88 3.19
CA PHE A 8 0.98 -15.70 1.98
C PHE A 8 1.17 -14.86 0.69
N MET A 9 1.02 -13.53 0.73
CA MET A 9 1.47 -12.66 -0.36
C MET A 9 2.96 -12.82 -0.64
N GLN A 10 3.79 -13.18 0.36
CA GLN A 10 5.21 -13.45 0.12
C GLN A 10 5.41 -14.63 -0.84
N SER A 11 4.56 -15.66 -0.80
CA SER A 11 4.57 -16.72 -1.82
C SER A 11 4.15 -16.19 -3.19
N GLY A 12 3.22 -15.24 -3.21
CA GLY A 12 2.82 -14.51 -4.42
C GLY A 12 3.96 -13.71 -5.05
N PHE A 13 4.64 -12.88 -4.26
CA PHE A 13 5.84 -12.12 -4.67
C PHE A 13 6.97 -13.05 -5.11
N ALA A 14 7.28 -14.09 -4.35
CA ALA A 14 8.34 -15.05 -4.68
C ALA A 14 8.11 -15.72 -6.04
N LEU A 15 6.87 -16.13 -6.35
CA LEU A 15 6.51 -16.72 -7.63
C LEU A 15 6.46 -15.68 -8.77
N LEU A 16 5.98 -14.47 -8.49
CA LEU A 16 5.92 -13.36 -9.45
C LEU A 16 7.31 -12.90 -9.86
N GLU A 17 8.15 -12.55 -8.89
CA GLU A 17 9.54 -12.16 -9.11
C GLU A 17 10.32 -13.27 -9.80
N ALA A 18 10.19 -14.53 -9.36
CA ALA A 18 10.88 -15.67 -9.98
C ALA A 18 10.51 -15.82 -11.46
N GLY A 19 9.20 -15.84 -11.79
CA GLY A 19 8.73 -15.95 -13.17
C GLY A 19 9.19 -14.82 -14.07
N SER A 20 9.29 -13.60 -13.52
CA SER A 20 9.69 -12.38 -14.23
C SER A 20 11.21 -12.18 -14.38
N VAL A 21 12.07 -12.91 -13.66
CA VAL A 21 13.54 -12.90 -13.87
C VAL A 21 14.04 -14.05 -14.76
N ARG A 22 15.29 -13.96 -15.21
CA ARG A 22 16.00 -15.05 -15.91
C ARG A 22 16.27 -16.20 -14.94
N ALA A 23 16.13 -17.45 -15.43
CA ALA A 23 16.21 -18.66 -14.62
C ALA A 23 17.45 -18.75 -13.69
N LYS A 24 18.61 -18.27 -14.15
CA LYS A 24 19.86 -18.25 -13.36
C LYS A 24 19.79 -17.46 -12.04
N ASN A 25 18.79 -16.57 -11.89
CA ASN A 25 18.64 -15.68 -10.74
C ASN A 25 17.53 -16.11 -9.77
N VAL A 26 16.78 -17.18 -10.08
CA VAL A 26 15.59 -17.60 -9.32
C VAL A 26 15.92 -17.93 -7.86
N THR A 27 16.99 -18.68 -7.60
CA THR A 27 17.39 -19.03 -6.23
C THR A 27 17.69 -17.78 -5.37
N ASN A 28 18.29 -16.74 -5.95
CA ASN A 28 18.55 -15.48 -5.25
C ASN A 28 17.23 -14.76 -4.89
N ILE A 29 16.26 -14.73 -5.81
CA ILE A 29 14.92 -14.16 -5.57
C ILE A 29 14.19 -14.89 -4.43
N LEU A 30 14.17 -16.23 -4.47
CA LEU A 30 13.48 -17.05 -3.46
C LEU A 30 14.10 -16.89 -2.07
N ILE A 31 15.43 -16.79 -1.97
CA ILE A 31 16.11 -16.56 -0.69
C ILE A 31 15.80 -15.14 -0.16
N LYS A 32 15.83 -14.09 -1.02
CA LYS A 32 15.47 -12.72 -0.61
C LYS A 32 14.04 -12.67 -0.03
N ASN A 33 13.06 -13.21 -0.77
CA ASN A 33 11.67 -13.30 -0.32
C ASN A 33 11.48 -14.05 1.02
N LEU A 34 12.29 -15.09 1.28
CA LEU A 34 12.24 -15.79 2.57
C LEU A 34 12.89 -14.98 3.71
N LEU A 35 13.98 -14.26 3.43
CA LEU A 35 14.65 -13.39 4.41
C LEU A 35 13.81 -12.17 4.80
N ASP A 36 13.04 -11.60 3.86
CA ASP A 36 12.09 -10.51 4.15
C ASP A 36 11.07 -10.91 5.22
N VAL A 37 10.71 -12.20 5.29
CA VAL A 37 9.89 -12.76 6.37
C VAL A 37 10.73 -13.05 7.61
N VAL A 38 11.77 -13.88 7.53
CA VAL A 38 12.42 -14.39 8.76
C VAL A 38 13.35 -13.38 9.44
N VAL A 39 14.05 -12.55 8.68
CA VAL A 39 14.85 -11.44 9.21
C VAL A 39 13.95 -10.25 9.50
N GLY A 40 12.98 -9.98 8.61
CA GLY A 40 12.00 -8.92 8.83
C GLY A 40 11.21 -9.09 10.13
N ALA A 41 10.80 -10.31 10.47
CA ALA A 41 10.12 -10.58 11.74
C ALA A 41 10.99 -10.25 12.96
N ILE A 42 12.27 -10.64 12.94
CA ILE A 42 13.23 -10.36 14.02
C ILE A 42 13.47 -8.85 14.16
N VAL A 43 13.66 -8.15 13.04
CA VAL A 43 13.93 -6.71 13.01
C VAL A 43 12.71 -5.88 13.40
N TYR A 44 11.52 -6.26 12.92
CA TYR A 44 10.26 -5.60 13.27
C TYR A 44 9.90 -5.82 14.74
N TRP A 45 10.19 -7.00 15.30
CA TRP A 45 10.11 -7.26 16.73
C TRP A 45 11.12 -6.44 17.55
N ALA A 46 12.39 -6.40 17.13
CA ALA A 46 13.46 -5.76 17.88
C ALA A 46 13.36 -4.22 17.91
N CYS A 47 12.90 -3.60 16.83
CA CYS A 47 12.79 -2.14 16.74
C CYS A 47 11.63 -1.61 15.88
N GLY A 48 11.27 -2.27 14.78
CA GLY A 48 10.29 -1.72 13.81
C GLY A 48 8.93 -1.39 14.43
N PHE A 49 8.36 -2.28 15.24
CA PHE A 49 7.08 -2.00 15.92
C PHE A 49 7.19 -0.84 16.93
N ALA A 50 8.36 -0.63 17.56
CA ALA A 50 8.59 0.49 18.45
C ALA A 50 8.70 1.82 17.68
N PHE A 51 9.33 1.83 16.51
CA PHE A 51 9.37 3.00 15.63
C PHE A 51 8.01 3.34 15.01
N ALA A 52 7.14 2.34 14.79
CA ALA A 52 5.79 2.51 14.25
C ALA A 52 4.76 2.94 15.31
N TYR A 53 4.68 2.21 16.43
CA TYR A 53 3.60 2.29 17.42
C TYR A 53 4.08 2.50 18.86
N GLY A 54 5.36 2.86 19.07
CA GLY A 54 5.87 3.28 20.37
C GLY A 54 5.22 4.59 20.83
N LYS A 55 5.16 4.81 22.15
CA LYS A 55 4.61 6.06 22.71
C LYS A 55 5.56 7.24 22.45
N VAL A 56 4.98 8.41 22.16
CA VAL A 56 5.70 9.69 22.05
C VAL A 56 5.16 10.66 23.11
N LYS A 57 6.02 11.57 23.61
CA LYS A 57 5.54 12.70 24.41
C LYS A 57 5.18 13.82 23.44
N ARG A 58 3.88 14.04 23.24
CA ARG A 58 3.30 15.02 22.31
C ARG A 58 3.96 16.40 22.47
N SER A 59 4.96 16.64 21.64
CA SER A 59 5.75 17.85 21.53
C SER A 59 5.74 18.27 20.07
N GLU A 60 6.29 19.43 19.73
CA GLU A 60 6.08 20.03 18.40
C GLU A 60 6.79 19.28 17.25
N HIS A 61 7.48 18.16 17.54
CA HIS A 61 8.36 17.43 16.62
C HIS A 61 8.19 15.89 16.70
N ASP A 62 6.95 15.40 16.85
CA ASP A 62 6.59 13.96 16.90
C ASP A 62 6.75 13.29 15.51
N TYR A 63 8.01 13.09 15.09
CA TYR A 63 8.38 12.48 13.79
C TYR A 63 8.77 11.00 13.86
N VAL A 64 9.19 10.48 15.03
CA VAL A 64 9.66 9.10 15.21
C VAL A 64 9.30 8.62 16.62
N ALA A 65 8.66 7.45 16.73
CA ALA A 65 8.42 6.84 18.04
C ALA A 65 9.67 6.16 18.61
N SER A 66 9.88 6.32 19.92
CA SER A 66 11.11 5.91 20.61
C SER A 66 10.90 5.08 21.88
N ASN A 67 9.69 5.06 22.45
CA ASN A 67 9.40 4.20 23.61
C ASN A 67 9.15 2.75 23.16
N ILE A 68 10.01 1.85 23.63
CA ILE A 68 10.01 0.43 23.32
C ILE A 68 8.74 -0.25 23.85
N ARG A 69 7.75 -0.48 22.97
CA ARG A 69 6.62 -1.41 23.21
C ARG A 69 7.09 -2.86 23.02
N ILE A 70 8.01 -3.33 23.85
CA ILE A 70 8.28 -4.78 23.97
C ILE A 70 7.05 -5.43 24.61
N ILE A 71 6.42 -6.30 23.84
CA ILE A 71 5.52 -7.41 24.23
C ILE A 71 4.43 -7.03 25.25
N HIS A 72 3.20 -6.91 24.79
CA HIS A 72 2.01 -6.86 25.64
C HIS A 72 1.11 -8.08 25.42
N GLY A 73 0.25 -8.38 26.39
CA GLY A 73 -0.75 -9.45 26.28
C GLY A 73 -1.97 -9.03 25.45
N GLY A 74 -2.82 -10.01 25.10
CA GLY A 74 -4.11 -9.77 24.43
C GLY A 74 -3.99 -9.56 22.92
N SER A 75 -4.77 -8.62 22.38
CA SER A 75 -4.88 -8.35 20.93
C SER A 75 -3.57 -7.91 20.29
N PHE A 76 -2.65 -7.34 21.08
CA PHE A 76 -1.29 -6.94 20.70
C PHE A 76 -0.56 -7.96 19.83
N TYR A 77 -0.66 -9.26 20.11
CA TYR A 77 0.03 -10.28 19.30
C TYR A 77 -0.53 -10.39 17.87
N GLY A 78 -1.85 -10.20 17.71
CA GLY A 78 -2.49 -10.15 16.40
C GLY A 78 -2.17 -8.85 15.66
N GLU A 79 -2.15 -7.72 16.36
CA GLU A 79 -1.78 -6.40 15.83
C GLU A 79 -0.32 -6.34 15.39
N PHE A 80 0.60 -6.87 16.21
CA PHE A 80 2.02 -7.00 15.87
C PHE A 80 2.20 -7.85 14.61
N PHE A 81 1.60 -9.04 14.55
CA PHE A 81 1.75 -9.94 13.41
C PHE A 81 1.11 -9.36 12.13
N PHE A 82 -0.03 -8.67 12.24
CA PHE A 82 -0.66 -7.99 11.11
C PHE A 82 0.22 -6.85 10.58
N ASN A 83 0.78 -6.01 11.44
CA ASN A 83 1.63 -4.90 11.00
C ASN A 83 3.02 -5.35 10.50
N PHE A 84 3.59 -6.42 11.07
CA PHE A 84 4.81 -7.06 10.56
C PHE A 84 4.68 -7.45 9.08
N VAL A 85 3.58 -8.10 8.68
CA VAL A 85 3.45 -8.58 7.30
C VAL A 85 3.30 -7.46 6.27
N PHE A 86 2.88 -6.25 6.69
CA PHE A 86 2.98 -5.04 5.87
C PHE A 86 4.41 -4.52 5.72
N ALA A 87 5.20 -4.54 6.80
CA ALA A 87 6.60 -4.14 6.75
C ALA A 87 7.44 -5.09 5.86
N ALA A 88 7.18 -6.41 5.93
CA ALA A 88 7.74 -7.38 4.99
C ALA A 88 7.26 -7.14 3.54
N THR A 89 5.96 -6.86 3.35
CA THR A 89 5.39 -6.52 2.02
C THR A 89 6.08 -5.29 1.40
N ALA A 90 6.35 -4.24 2.17
CA ALA A 90 7.07 -3.06 1.66
C ALA A 90 8.52 -3.39 1.25
N THR A 91 9.17 -4.32 1.94
CA THR A 91 10.55 -4.74 1.67
C THR A 91 10.66 -5.63 0.42
N THR A 92 9.71 -6.53 0.17
CA THR A 92 9.72 -7.37 -1.04
C THR A 92 9.36 -6.60 -2.32
N ILE A 93 8.65 -5.47 -2.21
CA ILE A 93 8.49 -4.52 -3.34
C ILE A 93 9.87 -4.06 -3.84
N ILE A 94 10.83 -3.85 -2.92
CA ILE A 94 12.22 -3.55 -3.23
C ILE A 94 12.92 -4.78 -3.83
N SER A 95 12.70 -6.00 -3.28
CA SER A 95 13.29 -7.27 -3.75
C SER A 95 13.20 -7.41 -5.27
N GLY A 96 12.00 -7.26 -5.83
CA GLY A 96 11.75 -7.41 -7.26
C GLY A 96 12.38 -6.29 -8.10
N ALA A 97 12.31 -5.04 -7.61
CA ALA A 97 12.84 -3.88 -8.32
C ALA A 97 14.37 -3.94 -8.51
N VAL A 98 15.11 -4.36 -7.48
CA VAL A 98 16.59 -4.46 -7.55
C VAL A 98 17.09 -5.84 -8.03
N ALA A 99 16.20 -6.70 -8.51
CA ALA A 99 16.51 -8.06 -8.92
C ALA A 99 17.59 -8.17 -10.00
N GLU A 100 18.21 -9.36 -10.06
CA GLU A 100 19.28 -9.78 -10.98
C GLU A 100 20.63 -9.03 -10.93
N ARG A 101 20.75 -7.93 -10.17
CA ARG A 101 21.99 -7.13 -10.10
C ARG A 101 22.38 -6.64 -8.70
N VAL A 102 21.47 -6.65 -7.72
CA VAL A 102 21.84 -6.32 -6.33
C VAL A 102 22.75 -7.39 -5.75
N GLU A 103 23.77 -6.96 -5.01
CA GLU A 103 24.57 -7.85 -4.17
C GLU A 103 23.72 -8.28 -2.94
N PHE A 104 23.88 -9.53 -2.51
CA PHE A 104 22.98 -10.19 -1.56
C PHE A 104 23.03 -9.59 -0.14
N LEU A 105 24.23 -9.34 0.39
CA LEU A 105 24.39 -8.72 1.71
C LEU A 105 23.92 -7.26 1.70
N SER A 106 24.19 -6.54 0.61
CA SER A 106 23.72 -5.18 0.37
C SER A 106 22.20 -5.10 0.34
N TYR A 107 21.53 -6.07 -0.29
CA TYR A 107 20.08 -6.22 -0.22
C TYR A 107 19.60 -6.54 1.20
N LEU A 108 20.24 -7.48 1.90
CA LEU A 108 19.86 -7.84 3.28
C LEU A 108 19.94 -6.64 4.23
N VAL A 109 21.01 -5.83 4.15
CA VAL A 109 21.14 -4.58 4.91
C VAL A 109 20.01 -3.61 4.54
N TYR A 110 19.65 -3.49 3.25
CA TYR A 110 18.52 -2.64 2.85
C TYR A 110 17.19 -3.16 3.41
N GLY A 111 16.95 -4.47 3.40
CA GLY A 111 15.73 -5.08 3.97
C GLY A 111 15.62 -4.91 5.49
N VAL A 112 16.74 -4.97 6.21
CA VAL A 112 16.82 -4.63 7.65
C VAL A 112 16.43 -3.16 7.87
N VAL A 113 16.96 -2.21 7.08
CA VAL A 113 16.63 -0.78 7.21
C VAL A 113 15.20 -0.47 6.75
N ALA A 114 14.69 -1.16 5.74
CA ALA A 114 13.33 -1.00 5.23
C ALA A 114 12.28 -1.45 6.25
N THR A 115 12.39 -2.70 6.74
CA THR A 115 11.48 -3.28 7.74
C THR A 115 11.69 -2.69 9.14
N GLY A 116 12.92 -2.30 9.48
CA GLY A 116 13.28 -1.79 10.81
C GLY A 116 13.09 -0.29 11.01
N PHE A 117 13.10 0.52 9.94
CA PHE A 117 13.05 1.97 10.06
C PHE A 117 12.19 2.67 9.01
N ILE A 118 12.44 2.48 7.71
CA ILE A 118 11.81 3.28 6.65
C ILE A 118 10.28 3.09 6.64
N GLN A 119 9.80 1.84 6.63
CA GLN A 119 8.37 1.55 6.64
C GLN A 119 7.73 1.86 8.01
N PRO A 120 8.32 1.46 9.15
CA PRO A 120 7.85 1.86 10.48
C PRO A 120 7.65 3.37 10.68
N VAL A 121 8.59 4.21 10.24
CA VAL A 121 8.49 5.66 10.43
C VAL A 121 7.35 6.27 9.59
N ALA A 122 7.11 5.75 8.38
CA ALA A 122 5.93 6.15 7.59
C ALA A 122 4.61 5.70 8.23
N VAL A 123 4.57 4.47 8.78
CA VAL A 123 3.43 3.98 9.60
C VAL A 123 3.21 4.88 10.81
N HIS A 124 4.27 5.34 11.48
CA HIS A 124 4.14 6.25 12.60
C HIS A 124 3.45 7.56 12.20
N TRP A 125 3.88 8.16 11.09
CA TRP A 125 3.28 9.39 10.57
C TRP A 125 1.80 9.23 10.26
N GLY A 126 1.41 8.18 9.53
CA GLY A 126 0.10 8.05 8.91
C GLY A 126 -0.89 7.03 9.52
N TRP A 127 -0.47 6.18 10.46
CA TRP A 127 -1.30 5.12 11.08
C TRP A 127 -1.19 5.05 12.62
N SER A 128 -0.34 5.86 13.25
CA SER A 128 -0.14 5.89 14.70
C SER A 128 -0.63 7.20 15.31
N ASN A 129 0.20 7.91 16.08
CA ASN A 129 -0.10 9.24 16.63
C ASN A 129 0.71 10.37 15.95
N GLY A 130 1.28 10.13 14.77
CA GLY A 130 2.19 11.05 14.09
C GLY A 130 1.52 12.18 13.31
N TRP A 131 2.37 13.04 12.75
CA TRP A 131 2.02 14.36 12.22
C TRP A 131 1.12 14.38 10.96
N LEU A 132 0.97 13.27 10.21
CA LEU A 132 0.04 13.24 9.07
C LEU A 132 -1.42 13.12 9.52
N LEU A 133 -1.65 12.51 10.69
CA LEU A 133 -2.96 12.41 11.35
C LEU A 133 -3.23 13.63 12.24
N TYR A 134 -2.18 14.16 12.88
CA TYR A 134 -2.23 15.36 13.71
C TYR A 134 -1.31 16.46 13.16
N PRO A 135 -1.69 17.17 12.08
CA PRO A 135 -0.86 18.17 11.43
C PRO A 135 -0.53 19.35 12.37
N PRO A 136 0.75 19.77 12.46
CA PRO A 136 1.14 20.97 13.22
C PRO A 136 0.42 22.23 12.74
N GLU A 137 0.04 23.11 13.66
CA GLU A 137 -0.69 24.36 13.38
C GLU A 137 0.04 25.25 12.36
N VAL A 138 1.37 25.15 12.29
CA VAL A 138 2.25 25.83 11.32
C VAL A 138 1.84 25.55 9.87
N ILE A 139 1.28 24.38 9.57
CA ILE A 139 0.85 23.98 8.21
C ILE A 139 -0.48 24.67 7.82
N ARG A 140 -1.24 25.19 8.79
CA ARG A 140 -2.49 25.95 8.59
C ARG A 140 -3.50 25.29 7.65
N LEU A 141 -3.65 23.97 7.77
CA LEU A 141 -4.68 23.24 7.04
C LEU A 141 -6.08 23.68 7.51
N PRO A 142 -7.10 23.69 6.64
CA PRO A 142 -8.48 23.94 7.05
C PRO A 142 -8.95 22.97 8.15
N PRO A 143 -9.96 23.34 8.96
CA PRO A 143 -10.59 22.42 9.89
C PRO A 143 -11.03 21.13 9.18
N ALA A 144 -10.84 19.99 9.87
CA ALA A 144 -11.17 18.65 9.38
C ALA A 144 -10.42 18.17 8.12
N VAL A 145 -9.20 18.65 7.88
CA VAL A 145 -8.27 18.14 6.85
C VAL A 145 -7.22 17.21 7.45
N TRP A 146 -7.01 16.04 6.83
CA TRP A 146 -6.16 14.97 7.38
C TRP A 146 -5.58 14.03 6.31
N TYR A 147 -4.65 13.15 6.70
CA TYR A 147 -4.20 12.00 5.91
C TYR A 147 -5.08 10.76 6.11
N ARG A 148 -5.37 10.03 5.04
CA ARG A 148 -6.07 8.74 5.08
C ARG A 148 -5.38 7.72 4.18
N ASP A 149 -5.10 6.56 4.75
CA ASP A 149 -4.67 5.36 4.06
C ASP A 149 -5.35 4.17 4.77
N TYR A 150 -6.21 3.42 4.10
CA TYR A 150 -7.00 2.37 4.75
C TYR A 150 -6.22 1.06 4.97
N ALA A 151 -5.39 0.67 3.99
CA ALA A 151 -4.78 -0.64 3.93
C ALA A 151 -3.35 -0.66 3.32
N GLY A 152 -2.76 0.49 3.00
CA GLY A 152 -1.33 0.61 2.73
C GLY A 152 -0.97 1.24 1.39
N GLY A 153 -1.88 1.97 0.75
CA GLY A 153 -1.61 2.69 -0.50
C GLY A 153 -0.40 3.62 -0.36
N GLY A 154 -0.33 4.39 0.71
CA GLY A 154 0.82 5.21 1.07
C GLY A 154 1.86 4.43 1.86
N ASN A 155 1.48 3.99 3.06
CA ASN A 155 2.38 3.50 4.12
C ASN A 155 3.08 2.17 3.81
N VAL A 156 2.72 1.51 2.71
CA VAL A 156 3.30 0.21 2.29
C VAL A 156 3.73 0.28 0.83
N HIS A 157 2.81 0.63 -0.06
CA HIS A 157 3.06 0.57 -1.50
C HIS A 157 3.76 1.81 -2.04
N ALA A 158 3.34 3.04 -1.71
CA ALA A 158 4.07 4.23 -2.11
C ALA A 158 5.46 4.26 -1.45
N VAL A 159 5.57 3.95 -0.15
CA VAL A 159 6.85 3.85 0.57
C VAL A 159 7.78 2.81 -0.06
N GLY A 160 7.30 1.57 -0.27
CA GLY A 160 8.07 0.50 -0.93
C GLY A 160 8.43 0.86 -2.38
N GLY A 161 7.55 1.56 -3.09
CA GLY A 161 7.75 2.04 -4.46
C GLY A 161 8.77 3.17 -4.59
N ILE A 162 8.82 4.11 -3.63
CA ILE A 162 9.88 5.13 -3.54
C ILE A 162 11.22 4.44 -3.22
N ALA A 163 11.23 3.52 -2.25
CA ALA A 163 12.44 2.77 -1.89
C ALA A 163 12.96 1.95 -3.08
N ALA A 164 12.08 1.23 -3.78
CA ALA A 164 12.38 0.53 -5.02
C ALA A 164 12.98 1.48 -6.10
N LEU A 165 12.39 2.65 -6.31
CA LEU A 165 12.89 3.65 -7.26
C LEU A 165 14.29 4.15 -6.89
N VAL A 166 14.51 4.48 -5.62
CA VAL A 166 15.82 4.91 -5.09
C VAL A 166 16.86 3.79 -5.28
N GLY A 167 16.53 2.55 -4.91
CA GLY A 167 17.39 1.39 -5.12
C GLY A 167 17.76 1.17 -6.59
N CYS A 168 16.79 1.28 -7.51
CA CYS A 168 17.04 1.15 -8.95
C CYS A 168 17.88 2.30 -9.53
N VAL A 169 17.79 3.51 -8.98
CA VAL A 169 18.62 4.66 -9.39
C VAL A 169 20.07 4.49 -8.92
N PHE A 170 20.31 4.02 -7.69
CA PHE A 170 21.67 3.78 -7.19
C PHE A 170 22.34 2.53 -7.79
N MET A 171 21.58 1.45 -8.01
CA MET A 171 22.10 0.22 -8.64
C MET A 171 22.30 0.34 -10.16
N GLY A 172 21.59 1.25 -10.81
CA GLY A 172 21.54 1.34 -12.28
C GLY A 172 20.80 0.18 -12.96
N PRO A 173 20.84 0.14 -14.30
CA PRO A 173 20.17 -0.88 -15.10
C PRO A 173 20.94 -2.21 -15.15
N ARG A 174 20.27 -3.30 -15.54
CA ARG A 174 20.94 -4.56 -15.86
C ARG A 174 21.78 -4.43 -17.14
N GLU A 175 22.92 -5.11 -17.17
CA GLU A 175 23.70 -5.35 -18.40
C GLU A 175 22.79 -5.87 -19.53
N GLY A 176 22.98 -5.36 -20.75
CA GLY A 176 22.15 -5.70 -21.90
C GLY A 176 20.75 -5.06 -21.92
N ARG A 177 20.33 -4.29 -20.91
CA ARG A 177 19.00 -3.64 -20.92
C ARG A 177 18.94 -2.41 -21.83
N PHE A 178 19.93 -1.54 -21.73
CA PHE A 178 20.04 -0.30 -22.49
C PHE A 178 21.47 -0.15 -23.02
N GLU A 179 21.64 -0.18 -24.34
CA GLU A 179 22.94 -0.07 -25.02
C GLU A 179 22.74 0.75 -26.30
N ASP A 180 23.72 1.55 -26.73
CA ASP A 180 23.68 2.40 -27.94
C ASP A 180 22.43 3.30 -28.05
N GLY A 181 21.88 3.76 -26.92
CA GLY A 181 20.63 4.54 -26.87
C GLY A 181 19.37 3.73 -27.23
N ARG A 182 19.48 2.41 -27.34
CA ARG A 182 18.38 1.47 -27.61
C ARG A 182 17.95 0.79 -26.32
N LYS A 183 16.72 0.27 -26.30
CA LYS A 183 16.21 -0.60 -25.23
C LYS A 183 16.02 -2.01 -25.75
N TYR A 184 16.51 -2.99 -24.99
CA TYR A 184 16.31 -4.41 -25.25
C TYR A 184 15.40 -5.00 -24.17
N HIS A 185 14.61 -6.01 -24.56
CA HIS A 185 13.68 -6.69 -23.67
C HIS A 185 14.37 -7.92 -23.08
N ILE A 186 14.61 -7.92 -21.77
CA ILE A 186 15.10 -9.08 -21.02
C ILE A 186 13.85 -9.85 -20.53
N PRO A 187 13.47 -10.99 -21.14
CA PRO A 187 12.27 -11.72 -20.73
C PRO A 187 12.48 -12.45 -19.40
N GLY A 188 11.42 -12.50 -18.59
CA GLY A 188 11.29 -13.47 -17.51
C GLY A 188 11.22 -14.90 -18.05
N HIS A 189 11.64 -15.87 -17.24
CA HIS A 189 11.78 -17.25 -17.68
C HIS A 189 10.48 -18.08 -17.61
N SER A 190 9.45 -17.62 -16.89
CA SER A 190 8.22 -18.41 -16.71
C SER A 190 6.97 -17.56 -16.42
N THR A 191 6.24 -17.20 -17.49
CA THR A 191 4.90 -16.58 -17.40
C THR A 191 3.92 -17.36 -16.52
N PRO A 192 3.90 -18.72 -16.50
CA PRO A 192 3.04 -19.47 -15.58
C PRO A 192 3.35 -19.26 -14.10
N LEU A 193 4.62 -19.06 -13.71
CA LEU A 193 4.97 -18.70 -12.33
C LEU A 193 4.51 -17.27 -12.01
N THR A 194 4.70 -16.32 -12.93
CA THR A 194 4.19 -14.95 -12.78
C THR A 194 2.67 -14.92 -12.63
N CYS A 195 1.95 -15.73 -13.42
CA CYS A 195 0.50 -15.92 -13.34
C CYS A 195 0.05 -16.45 -11.97
N MET A 196 0.71 -17.50 -11.48
CA MET A 196 0.41 -18.10 -10.17
C MET A 196 0.67 -17.13 -9.02
N GLY A 197 1.79 -16.41 -9.07
CA GLY A 197 2.13 -15.37 -8.10
C GLY A 197 1.10 -14.24 -8.07
N ALA A 198 0.67 -13.76 -9.24
CA ALA A 198 -0.34 -12.73 -9.37
C ALA A 198 -1.69 -13.12 -8.74
N PHE A 199 -2.18 -14.34 -8.96
CA PHE A 199 -3.42 -14.81 -8.34
C PHE A 199 -3.33 -14.91 -6.81
N ILE A 200 -2.17 -15.32 -6.27
CA ILE A 200 -1.93 -15.32 -4.83
C ILE A 200 -1.90 -13.89 -4.28
N LEU A 201 -1.27 -12.94 -4.99
CA LEU A 201 -1.29 -11.52 -4.61
C LEU A 201 -2.72 -10.94 -4.62
N ILE A 202 -3.55 -11.25 -5.62
CA ILE A 202 -4.96 -10.82 -5.67
C ILE A 202 -5.74 -11.30 -4.43
N ILE A 203 -5.57 -12.57 -4.03
CA ILE A 203 -6.18 -13.13 -2.81
C ILE A 203 -5.64 -12.42 -1.55
N GLY A 204 -4.35 -12.11 -1.52
CA GLY A 204 -3.72 -11.40 -0.42
C GLY A 204 -4.17 -9.94 -0.28
N PHE A 205 -4.32 -9.21 -1.40
CA PHE A 205 -4.92 -7.86 -1.41
C PHE A 205 -6.37 -7.89 -0.89
N LEU A 206 -7.14 -8.91 -1.23
CA LEU A 206 -8.46 -9.11 -0.62
C LEU A 206 -8.33 -9.31 0.89
N ALA A 207 -7.45 -10.21 1.35
CA ALA A 207 -7.22 -10.44 2.78
C ALA A 207 -6.67 -9.23 3.55
N MET A 208 -5.95 -8.33 2.87
CA MET A 208 -5.46 -7.06 3.38
C MET A 208 -6.61 -6.09 3.72
N VAL A 209 -7.61 -6.04 2.83
CA VAL A 209 -8.85 -5.26 3.00
C VAL A 209 -9.79 -5.91 4.02
N LEU A 210 -9.96 -7.25 3.99
CA LEU A 210 -10.66 -8.01 5.03
C LEU A 210 -9.99 -7.81 6.41
N GLY A 211 -8.67 -7.64 6.43
CA GLY A 211 -7.85 -7.52 7.64
C GLY A 211 -8.12 -6.28 8.47
N HIS A 212 -8.56 -5.19 7.84
CA HIS A 212 -8.84 -3.91 8.49
C HIS A 212 -10.29 -3.79 9.01
N GLY A 213 -11.20 -4.67 8.59
CA GLY A 213 -12.50 -4.90 9.23
C GLY A 213 -13.59 -3.86 8.98
N ASP A 214 -13.30 -2.72 8.36
CA ASP A 214 -14.27 -1.66 8.09
C ASP A 214 -14.91 -1.78 6.69
N ASN A 215 -16.21 -1.51 6.61
CA ASN A 215 -17.10 -1.62 5.45
C ASN A 215 -16.66 -2.67 4.41
N VAL A 216 -16.46 -3.90 4.89
CA VAL A 216 -15.68 -4.93 4.20
C VAL A 216 -16.24 -5.31 2.83
N ALA A 217 -17.57 -5.32 2.68
CA ALA A 217 -18.24 -5.61 1.42
C ALA A 217 -17.98 -4.54 0.34
N LEU A 218 -18.01 -3.25 0.72
CA LEU A 218 -17.66 -2.15 -0.16
C LEU A 218 -16.16 -2.18 -0.49
N GLY A 219 -15.31 -2.42 0.51
CA GLY A 219 -13.87 -2.59 0.35
C GLY A 219 -13.49 -3.64 -0.70
N VAL A 220 -14.01 -4.86 -0.58
CA VAL A 220 -13.77 -5.96 -1.53
C VAL A 220 -14.30 -5.64 -2.93
N THR A 221 -15.48 -5.01 -3.02
CA THR A 221 -16.09 -4.61 -4.29
C THR A 221 -15.22 -3.58 -5.01
N ASN A 222 -14.82 -2.52 -4.31
CA ASN A 222 -14.01 -1.44 -4.85
C ASN A 222 -12.60 -1.90 -5.24
N LEU A 223 -11.95 -2.72 -4.41
CA LEU A 223 -10.66 -3.34 -4.72
C LEU A 223 -10.70 -4.11 -6.04
N THR A 224 -11.76 -4.90 -6.25
CA THR A 224 -11.97 -5.71 -7.46
C THR A 224 -12.24 -4.84 -8.68
N ILE A 225 -13.08 -3.80 -8.55
CA ILE A 225 -13.41 -2.85 -9.62
C ILE A 225 -12.18 -2.04 -10.02
N GLY A 226 -11.46 -1.42 -9.07
CA GLY A 226 -10.30 -0.58 -9.34
C GLY A 226 -9.16 -1.35 -10.01
N GLY A 227 -8.87 -2.57 -9.54
CA GLY A 227 -7.94 -3.48 -10.19
C GLY A 227 -8.33 -3.80 -11.63
N SER A 228 -9.57 -4.26 -11.84
CA SER A 228 -10.08 -4.63 -13.17
C SER A 228 -10.05 -3.48 -14.17
N MET A 229 -10.47 -2.29 -13.75
CA MET A 229 -10.50 -1.09 -14.59
C MET A 229 -9.09 -0.60 -14.95
N SER A 230 -8.12 -0.73 -14.04
CA SER A 230 -6.71 -0.43 -14.30
C SER A 230 -6.09 -1.39 -15.32
N GLY A 231 -6.29 -2.71 -15.14
CA GLY A 231 -5.81 -3.75 -16.04
C GLY A 231 -6.36 -3.59 -17.48
N ILE A 232 -7.67 -3.38 -17.61
CA ILE A 232 -8.33 -3.15 -18.91
C ILE A 232 -7.83 -1.85 -19.54
N THR A 233 -7.73 -0.76 -18.78
CA THR A 233 -7.24 0.53 -19.29
C THR A 233 -5.83 0.41 -19.85
N CYS A 234 -4.91 -0.24 -19.12
CA CYS A 234 -3.54 -0.43 -19.59
C CYS A 234 -3.48 -1.35 -20.82
N MET A 235 -4.31 -2.40 -20.92
CA MET A 235 -4.43 -3.20 -22.14
C MET A 235 -4.91 -2.40 -23.35
N CYS A 236 -5.90 -1.52 -23.18
CA CYS A 236 -6.31 -0.60 -24.24
C CYS A 236 -5.16 0.33 -24.66
N ILE A 237 -4.39 0.88 -23.72
CA ILE A 237 -3.22 1.73 -24.02
C ILE A 237 -2.17 0.94 -24.81
N VAL A 238 -1.75 -0.24 -24.35
CA VAL A 238 -0.74 -1.09 -25.02
C VAL A 238 -1.18 -1.51 -26.41
N PHE A 239 -2.46 -1.85 -26.58
CA PHE A 239 -3.03 -2.24 -27.87
C PHE A 239 -3.08 -1.07 -28.87
N ILE A 240 -3.35 0.16 -28.41
CA ILE A 240 -3.59 1.34 -29.25
C ILE A 240 -2.31 2.14 -29.53
N ALA A 241 -1.40 2.27 -28.56
CA ALA A 241 -0.23 3.15 -28.63
C ALA A 241 0.67 2.93 -29.87
N PRO A 242 1.01 1.69 -30.30
CA PRO A 242 1.82 1.48 -31.51
C PRO A 242 1.16 2.01 -32.79
N LYS A 243 -0.18 2.02 -32.84
CA LYS A 243 -0.96 2.55 -33.97
C LYS A 243 -0.98 4.08 -33.96
N LEU A 244 -1.10 4.70 -32.78
CA LEU A 244 -1.02 6.17 -32.62
C LEU A 244 0.40 6.68 -32.94
N GLU A 245 1.44 6.04 -32.43
CA GLU A 245 2.83 6.40 -32.70
C GLU A 245 3.15 6.32 -34.21
N TYR A 246 2.69 5.26 -34.87
CA TYR A 246 2.80 5.09 -36.32
C TYR A 246 2.07 6.21 -37.10
N LEU A 247 0.87 6.61 -36.69
CA LEU A 247 0.13 7.71 -37.32
C LEU A 247 0.84 9.06 -37.09
N TRP A 248 1.30 9.32 -35.87
CA TRP A 248 2.00 10.55 -35.50
C TRP A 248 3.32 10.72 -36.26
N LYS A 249 4.21 9.70 -36.22
CA LYS A 249 5.53 9.77 -36.89
C LYS A 249 5.41 9.87 -38.41
N TYR A 250 4.51 9.12 -39.03
CA TYR A 250 4.52 8.93 -40.49
C TYR A 250 3.38 9.60 -41.28
N LYS A 251 2.24 9.94 -40.67
CA LYS A 251 1.22 10.80 -41.33
C LYS A 251 1.36 12.26 -40.94
N ILE A 252 1.53 12.55 -39.65
CA ILE A 252 1.54 13.93 -39.13
C ILE A 252 2.92 14.56 -39.27
N LYS A 253 3.96 14.00 -38.65
CA LYS A 253 5.34 14.49 -38.77
C LYS A 253 6.04 14.12 -40.09
N LYS A 254 5.36 13.38 -40.99
CA LYS A 254 5.82 12.99 -42.35
C LYS A 254 7.27 12.46 -42.41
N ILE A 255 7.75 11.79 -41.36
CA ILE A 255 9.15 11.33 -41.28
C ILE A 255 9.43 10.35 -42.45
N PRO A 256 10.49 10.58 -43.26
CA PRO A 256 10.79 9.74 -44.42
C PRO A 256 11.11 8.30 -43.98
N ARG A 257 10.75 7.32 -44.82
CA ARG A 257 10.86 5.89 -44.51
C ARG A 257 11.93 5.20 -45.33
N SER A 258 12.84 4.52 -44.63
CA SER A 258 13.68 3.45 -45.20
C SER A 258 12.92 2.11 -45.33
N ARG A 259 11.92 1.83 -44.48
CA ARG A 259 11.16 0.57 -44.51
C ARG A 259 9.70 0.74 -44.05
N LYS A 260 8.77 -0.04 -44.63
CA LYS A 260 7.37 -0.14 -44.17
C LYS A 260 7.25 -1.13 -43.01
N ILE A 261 7.37 -0.65 -41.77
CA ILE A 261 7.07 -1.43 -40.57
C ILE A 261 5.57 -1.28 -40.26
N LYS A 262 4.83 -2.39 -40.19
CA LYS A 262 3.45 -2.40 -39.64
C LYS A 262 3.54 -2.35 -38.10
N PRO A 263 2.75 -1.53 -37.40
CA PRO A 263 2.71 -1.56 -35.94
C PRO A 263 2.11 -2.90 -35.48
N LYS A 264 2.88 -3.67 -34.71
CA LYS A 264 2.39 -4.93 -34.11
C LYS A 264 1.57 -4.59 -32.87
N GLN A 265 0.25 -4.72 -32.97
CA GLN A 265 -0.64 -4.71 -31.82
C GLN A 265 -0.59 -6.10 -31.15
N TYR A 266 -0.59 -6.15 -29.82
CA TYR A 266 -0.58 -7.38 -29.04
C TYR A 266 -1.21 -7.13 -27.66
N TRP A 267 -1.65 -8.20 -27.02
CA TRP A 267 -2.04 -8.21 -25.61
C TRP A 267 -0.88 -8.79 -24.81
N SER A 268 -0.57 -8.21 -23.65
CA SER A 268 0.53 -8.64 -22.79
C SER A 268 -0.02 -9.10 -21.46
N PHE A 269 0.06 -10.41 -21.19
CA PHE A 269 -0.42 -10.98 -19.92
C PHE A 269 0.28 -10.36 -18.71
N LEU A 270 1.60 -10.15 -18.80
CA LEU A 270 2.39 -9.54 -17.72
C LEU A 270 1.89 -8.12 -17.41
N VAL A 271 1.77 -7.26 -18.43
CA VAL A 271 1.29 -5.88 -18.23
C VAL A 271 -0.19 -5.85 -17.79
N LEU A 272 -1.00 -6.85 -18.13
CA LEU A 272 -2.36 -6.97 -17.60
C LEU A 272 -2.34 -7.30 -16.11
N VAL A 273 -1.50 -8.24 -15.69
CA VAL A 273 -1.24 -8.57 -14.27
C VAL A 273 -0.77 -7.31 -13.52
N ASP A 274 0.31 -6.70 -13.98
CA ASP A 274 0.97 -5.59 -13.28
C ASP A 274 0.02 -4.38 -13.16
N ALA A 275 -0.66 -4.00 -14.25
CA ALA A 275 -1.64 -2.92 -14.20
C ALA A 275 -2.87 -3.27 -13.35
N THR A 276 -3.30 -4.54 -13.29
CA THR A 276 -4.39 -4.96 -12.38
C THR A 276 -3.94 -4.78 -10.92
N LEU A 277 -2.74 -5.23 -10.57
CA LEU A 277 -2.17 -5.04 -9.23
C LEU A 277 -2.00 -3.55 -8.91
N ALA A 278 -1.60 -2.70 -9.87
CA ALA A 278 -1.50 -1.25 -9.68
C ALA A 278 -2.86 -0.60 -9.31
N GLY A 279 -3.96 -1.08 -9.91
CA GLY A 279 -5.31 -0.64 -9.57
C GLY A 279 -5.76 -1.15 -8.19
N MET A 280 -5.36 -2.36 -7.81
CA MET A 280 -5.63 -2.89 -6.46
C MET A 280 -4.85 -2.10 -5.38
N VAL A 281 -3.59 -1.77 -5.64
CA VAL A 281 -2.77 -0.90 -4.79
C VAL A 281 -3.42 0.48 -4.61
N ALA A 282 -3.95 1.08 -5.67
CA ALA A 282 -4.63 2.37 -5.58
C ALA A 282 -5.90 2.30 -4.70
N MET A 283 -6.58 1.16 -4.68
CA MET A 283 -7.74 0.93 -3.80
C MET A 283 -7.36 0.76 -2.32
N CYS A 284 -6.15 0.29 -2.00
CA CYS A 284 -5.69 0.18 -0.61
C CYS A 284 -5.71 1.51 0.16
N ALA A 285 -5.69 2.67 -0.51
CA ALA A 285 -5.78 3.96 0.17
C ALA A 285 -7.14 4.24 0.84
N GLY A 286 -8.25 3.66 0.35
CA GLY A 286 -9.58 4.05 0.85
C GLY A 286 -10.78 3.20 0.43
N CYS A 287 -10.58 1.99 -0.11
CA CYS A 287 -11.67 1.18 -0.68
C CYS A 287 -12.90 0.96 0.23
N ASN A 288 -12.75 1.06 1.56
CA ASN A 288 -13.86 0.96 2.51
C ASN A 288 -14.87 2.11 2.44
N VAL A 289 -14.52 3.25 1.85
CA VAL A 289 -15.38 4.45 1.79
C VAL A 289 -15.58 5.03 0.39
N LEU A 290 -15.09 4.38 -0.68
CA LEU A 290 -15.27 4.90 -2.03
C LEU A 290 -16.63 4.51 -2.62
N GLU A 291 -17.22 5.41 -3.40
CA GLU A 291 -18.34 5.04 -4.26
C GLU A 291 -17.84 4.07 -5.35
N PRO A 292 -18.59 3.00 -5.73
CA PRO A 292 -18.13 2.03 -6.73
C PRO A 292 -17.79 2.63 -8.10
N PHE A 293 -18.45 3.72 -8.50
CA PHE A 293 -18.07 4.45 -9.72
C PHE A 293 -16.75 5.22 -9.55
N GLY A 294 -16.46 5.69 -8.34
CA GLY A 294 -15.20 6.33 -7.97
C GLY A 294 -14.03 5.35 -7.96
N ALA A 295 -14.23 4.17 -7.39
CA ALA A 295 -13.27 3.05 -7.50
C ALA A 295 -12.94 2.71 -8.96
N ALA A 296 -13.94 2.73 -9.85
CA ALA A 296 -13.74 2.53 -11.29
C ALA A 296 -12.93 3.65 -11.95
N ILE A 297 -13.17 4.92 -11.59
CA ILE A 297 -12.43 6.08 -12.11
C ILE A 297 -10.98 6.07 -11.63
N ILE A 298 -10.74 5.82 -10.33
CA ILE A 298 -9.39 5.70 -9.77
C ILE A 298 -8.65 4.52 -10.42
N GLY A 299 -9.33 3.40 -10.68
CA GLY A 299 -8.80 2.28 -11.46
C GLY A 299 -8.34 2.71 -12.87
N ILE A 300 -9.17 3.43 -13.63
CA ILE A 300 -8.77 3.98 -14.94
C ILE A 300 -7.51 4.84 -14.80
N VAL A 301 -7.48 5.77 -13.85
CA VAL A 301 -6.33 6.69 -13.68
C VAL A 301 -5.08 5.93 -13.22
N ALA A 302 -5.19 4.90 -12.38
CA ALA A 302 -4.09 4.01 -12.03
C ALA A 302 -3.53 3.27 -13.26
N GLY A 303 -4.40 2.80 -14.17
CA GLY A 303 -4.00 2.13 -15.42
C GLY A 303 -3.28 3.06 -16.41
N PHE A 304 -3.69 4.34 -16.48
CA PHE A 304 -2.94 5.38 -17.20
C PHE A 304 -1.61 5.69 -16.50
N GLY A 305 -1.63 5.86 -15.18
CA GLY A 305 -0.44 6.16 -14.37
C GLY A 305 0.64 5.10 -14.52
N PHE A 306 0.28 3.82 -14.36
CA PHE A 306 1.17 2.68 -14.58
C PHE A 306 1.87 2.77 -15.94
N ALA A 307 1.12 2.99 -17.02
CA ALA A 307 1.67 3.07 -18.37
C ALA A 307 2.58 4.29 -18.58
N VAL A 308 2.26 5.42 -17.94
CA VAL A 308 3.11 6.62 -17.95
C VAL A 308 4.41 6.40 -17.16
N THR A 309 4.36 5.72 -16.01
CA THR A 309 5.54 5.45 -15.18
C THR A 309 6.46 4.41 -15.82
N GLU A 310 5.94 3.33 -16.42
CA GLU A 310 6.75 2.39 -17.22
C GLU A 310 7.49 3.11 -18.33
N HIS A 311 6.79 3.99 -19.06
CA HIS A 311 7.37 4.78 -20.14
C HIS A 311 8.43 5.77 -19.63
N TRP A 312 8.19 6.41 -18.47
CA TRP A 312 9.13 7.32 -17.83
C TRP A 312 10.40 6.62 -17.36
N LEU A 313 10.30 5.44 -16.73
CA LEU A 313 11.47 4.62 -16.35
C LEU A 313 12.31 4.26 -17.57
N HIS A 314 11.66 3.84 -18.67
CA HIS A 314 12.33 3.61 -19.95
C HIS A 314 13.03 4.84 -20.53
N ILE A 315 12.46 6.05 -20.39
CA ILE A 315 13.10 7.31 -20.82
C ILE A 315 14.30 7.65 -19.94
N ARG A 316 14.22 7.37 -18.63
CA ARG A 316 15.29 7.61 -17.65
C ARG A 316 16.34 6.49 -17.57
N GLN A 317 16.22 5.46 -18.39
CA GLN A 317 17.06 4.24 -18.38
C GLN A 317 17.10 3.55 -17.00
N ILE A 318 16.04 3.71 -16.20
CA ILE A 318 15.86 3.01 -14.93
C ILE A 318 15.25 1.65 -15.25
N ASP A 319 15.89 0.58 -14.75
CA ASP A 319 15.46 -0.79 -15.02
C ASP A 319 14.73 -1.37 -13.81
N ASP A 320 13.48 -1.75 -14.04
CA ASP A 320 12.66 -2.50 -13.10
C ASP A 320 12.40 -3.89 -13.73
N PRO A 321 12.93 -4.98 -13.14
CA PRO A 321 12.74 -6.34 -13.67
C PRO A 321 11.31 -6.87 -13.57
N VAL A 322 10.47 -6.34 -12.67
CA VAL A 322 9.16 -6.92 -12.35
C VAL A 322 8.00 -5.93 -12.42
N GLY A 323 8.28 -4.63 -12.59
CA GLY A 323 7.27 -3.57 -12.57
C GLY A 323 6.92 -3.07 -11.17
N SER A 324 7.72 -3.36 -10.14
CA SER A 324 7.49 -2.92 -8.75
C SER A 324 7.16 -1.42 -8.64
N ILE A 325 7.89 -0.56 -9.35
CA ILE A 325 7.74 0.90 -9.26
C ILE A 325 6.43 1.35 -9.94
N PRO A 326 6.12 1.02 -11.22
CA PRO A 326 4.82 1.34 -11.81
C PRO A 326 3.63 0.76 -11.05
N VAL A 327 3.74 -0.43 -10.44
CA VAL A 327 2.68 -1.01 -9.60
C VAL A 327 2.51 -0.22 -8.30
N HIS A 328 3.56 -0.17 -7.48
CA HIS A 328 3.42 0.22 -6.07
C HIS A 328 3.58 1.72 -5.83
N LEU A 329 4.54 2.38 -6.50
CA LEU A 329 4.69 3.85 -6.39
C LEU A 329 3.46 4.54 -6.98
N THR A 330 3.10 4.17 -8.21
CA THR A 330 2.09 4.92 -8.97
C THR A 330 0.68 4.58 -8.53
N GLY A 331 0.39 3.30 -8.27
CA GLY A 331 -0.86 2.91 -7.63
C GLY A 331 -1.02 3.59 -6.27
N GLY A 332 0.03 3.56 -5.42
CA GLY A 332 -0.03 4.09 -4.06
C GLY A 332 -0.28 5.60 -4.00
N VAL A 333 0.48 6.37 -4.78
CA VAL A 333 0.33 7.82 -4.87
C VAL A 333 -1.03 8.22 -5.48
N ILE A 334 -1.49 7.54 -6.55
CA ILE A 334 -2.81 7.82 -7.14
C ILE A 334 -3.93 7.48 -6.16
N GLY A 335 -3.82 6.37 -5.44
CA GLY A 335 -4.79 5.99 -4.41
C GLY A 335 -4.94 7.05 -3.33
N VAL A 336 -3.84 7.44 -2.69
CA VAL A 336 -3.84 8.44 -1.60
C VAL A 336 -4.34 9.80 -2.08
N LEU A 337 -3.96 10.24 -3.28
CA LEU A 337 -4.38 11.54 -3.83
C LEU A 337 -5.84 11.57 -4.31
N MET A 338 -6.38 10.45 -4.81
CA MET A 338 -7.73 10.43 -5.39
C MET A 338 -8.81 9.87 -4.47
N ALA A 339 -8.48 9.09 -3.44
CA ALA A 339 -9.48 8.54 -2.52
C ALA A 339 -10.39 9.62 -1.87
N PRO A 340 -9.88 10.80 -1.44
CA PRO A 340 -10.74 11.88 -0.91
C PRO A 340 -11.75 12.43 -1.92
N LEU A 341 -11.48 12.34 -3.22
CA LEU A 341 -12.33 12.91 -4.28
C LEU A 341 -13.61 12.08 -4.55
N PHE A 342 -13.65 10.83 -4.06
CA PHE A 342 -14.69 9.85 -4.37
C PHE A 342 -15.21 9.10 -3.13
N ALA A 343 -14.95 9.64 -1.94
CA ALA A 343 -15.52 9.12 -0.71
C ALA A 343 -17.06 9.27 -0.68
N ASN A 344 -17.73 8.31 -0.04
CA ASN A 344 -19.17 8.27 0.17
C ASN A 344 -19.64 9.49 0.96
N LYS A 345 -20.91 9.84 0.75
CA LYS A 345 -21.52 11.12 1.16
C LYS A 345 -22.26 11.08 2.50
N GLU A 346 -22.52 9.88 3.01
CA GLU A 346 -23.14 9.67 4.33
C GLU A 346 -22.08 9.64 5.44
N GLU A 347 -20.81 9.42 5.07
CA GLU A 347 -19.65 9.96 5.79
C GLU A 347 -19.58 11.46 5.45
N GLU A 348 -19.64 12.37 6.44
CA GLU A 348 -19.95 13.78 6.18
C GLU A 348 -18.97 14.51 5.22
N TYR A 349 -19.50 15.46 4.44
CA TYR A 349 -18.85 16.06 3.28
C TYR A 349 -17.80 17.15 3.60
N SER A 350 -16.57 16.98 3.12
CA SER A 350 -15.74 18.08 2.58
C SER A 350 -14.67 17.56 1.63
N PHE A 351 -14.05 18.47 0.85
CA PHE A 351 -13.09 18.14 -0.23
C PHE A 351 -11.83 17.40 0.26
N ILE A 352 -11.48 17.61 1.53
CA ILE A 352 -10.78 16.65 2.36
C ILE A 352 -11.58 16.66 3.66
N HIS A 353 -12.21 15.55 4.00
CA HIS A 353 -12.73 15.32 5.33
C HIS A 353 -12.00 14.12 5.93
N TRP A 354 -11.68 14.26 7.25
CA TRP A 354 -11.08 12.76 9.61
C TRP A 354 -12.12 12.29 10.73
N LYS A 355 -12.69 11.09 10.53
CA LYS A 355 -13.02 10.25 11.65
C LYS A 355 -11.70 9.80 12.26
N GLY A 356 -11.20 10.62 13.18
CA GLY A 356 -10.09 10.24 14.04
C GLY A 356 -10.45 9.06 14.92
N CYS A 357 -9.48 8.60 15.71
CA CYS A 357 -9.81 7.65 16.76
C CYS A 357 -10.94 8.25 17.63
N ASP A 358 -12.06 7.53 17.79
CA ASP A 358 -13.22 7.92 18.62
C ASP A 358 -12.86 8.16 20.12
N PHE A 359 -11.58 7.98 20.47
CA PHE A 359 -11.03 7.90 21.82
C PHE A 359 -9.68 8.64 21.94
N ASP A 360 -9.60 9.93 21.58
CA ASP A 360 -8.48 10.77 22.05
C ASP A 360 -8.71 11.08 23.54
N CYS A 361 -8.38 10.12 24.41
CA CYS A 361 -8.55 10.21 25.85
C CYS A 361 -7.57 11.25 26.44
N VAL A 362 -7.98 12.52 26.44
CA VAL A 362 -7.22 13.68 26.94
C VAL A 362 -7.98 14.31 28.12
N GLY A 363 -7.45 14.16 29.34
CA GLY A 363 -8.01 14.78 30.55
C GLY A 363 -7.74 14.04 31.86
N ASP A 364 -7.41 14.80 32.89
CA ASP A 364 -6.94 14.38 34.22
C ASP A 364 -7.66 13.23 34.95
N VAL A 365 -6.84 12.43 35.64
CA VAL A 365 -7.00 11.71 36.94
C VAL A 365 -8.27 10.87 37.19
N ASN A 366 -9.47 11.34 36.86
CA ASN A 366 -10.76 10.76 37.25
C ASN A 366 -11.34 9.71 36.26
N SER A 367 -10.47 9.00 35.54
CA SER A 367 -10.82 7.79 34.77
C SER A 367 -11.93 7.94 33.71
N THR A 368 -12.09 9.10 33.06
CA THR A 368 -13.07 9.28 31.96
C THR A 368 -12.42 9.77 30.68
N CYS A 369 -12.70 9.12 29.54
CA CYS A 369 -12.42 9.69 28.23
C CYS A 369 -13.53 10.68 27.85
N VAL A 370 -13.12 11.83 27.29
CA VAL A 370 -14.01 12.79 26.66
C VAL A 370 -14.10 12.47 25.17
N TYR A 371 -15.30 12.52 24.59
CA TYR A 371 -15.48 12.52 23.15
C TYR A 371 -16.31 13.72 22.71
N ASN A 372 -16.02 14.23 21.51
CA ASN A 372 -16.81 15.25 20.85
C ASN A 372 -17.84 14.59 19.92
N LEU A 373 -19.11 14.60 20.34
CA LEU A 373 -20.23 14.44 19.43
C LEU A 373 -20.87 15.82 19.30
N GLY A 374 -20.64 16.52 18.18
CA GLY A 374 -21.13 17.87 17.97
C GLY A 374 -20.53 18.57 16.76
N PHE A 375 -21.11 18.34 15.58
CA PHE A 375 -21.07 19.34 14.51
C PHE A 375 -22.00 20.52 14.86
N GLN A 376 -21.78 21.68 14.24
CA GLN A 376 -22.56 22.93 14.43
C GLN A 376 -22.54 23.54 15.84
N GLY A 377 -21.38 24.08 16.25
CA GLY A 377 -21.31 25.27 17.13
C GLY A 377 -21.64 25.11 18.62
N ASN A 378 -22.35 24.06 19.04
CA ASN A 378 -22.64 23.75 20.45
C ASN A 378 -21.86 22.49 20.87
N VAL A 379 -20.89 22.66 21.77
CA VAL A 379 -19.99 21.57 22.19
C VAL A 379 -20.62 20.73 23.31
N SER A 380 -21.41 19.72 22.93
CA SER A 380 -21.91 18.70 23.87
C SER A 380 -20.83 17.67 24.21
N THR A 381 -19.97 17.98 25.19
CA THR A 381 -18.93 17.04 25.65
C THR A 381 -19.54 15.80 26.31
N GLY A 382 -19.34 14.62 25.73
CA GLY A 382 -19.68 13.35 26.35
C GLY A 382 -18.54 12.83 27.22
N ARG A 383 -18.86 12.25 28.39
CA ARG A 383 -17.90 11.52 29.24
C ARG A 383 -18.32 10.06 29.38
N ARG A 384 -17.40 9.13 29.18
CA ARG A 384 -17.56 7.71 29.57
C ARG A 384 -16.35 7.23 30.38
N PRO A 385 -16.53 6.31 31.33
CA PRO A 385 -15.42 5.76 32.09
C PRO A 385 -14.47 4.95 31.20
N LEU A 386 -13.18 4.99 31.53
CA LEU A 386 -12.12 4.18 30.92
C LEU A 386 -12.39 2.69 31.19
N HIS A 387 -12.48 1.89 30.13
CA HIS A 387 -12.45 0.42 30.26
C HIS A 387 -11.09 -0.04 30.82
N HIS A 388 -11.10 -1.00 31.74
CA HIS A 388 -9.87 -1.59 32.29
C HIS A 388 -8.96 -2.14 31.18
N GLY A 389 -7.78 -1.53 31.03
CA GLY A 389 -6.74 -1.94 30.08
C GLY A 389 -6.09 -0.77 29.35
N TYR A 390 -6.87 0.27 29.02
CA TYR A 390 -6.43 1.39 28.18
C TYR A 390 -5.77 2.52 29.00
N LYS A 391 -4.86 3.29 28.38
CA LYS A 391 -4.19 4.45 28.99
C LYS A 391 -4.32 5.70 28.11
N LEU A 392 -3.99 6.84 28.71
CA LEU A 392 -3.92 8.14 28.05
C LEU A 392 -3.06 8.05 26.77
N GLY A 393 -3.58 8.56 25.65
CA GLY A 393 -2.91 8.60 24.35
C GLY A 393 -2.74 7.27 23.62
N ASP A 394 -3.52 6.22 23.92
CA ASP A 394 -3.54 4.99 23.10
C ASP A 394 -4.46 5.14 21.87
N CYS A 395 -3.94 5.73 20.78
CA CYS A 395 -4.61 5.74 19.48
C CYS A 395 -4.70 4.31 18.90
N LEU A 396 -5.91 3.78 18.80
CA LEU A 396 -6.17 2.39 18.41
C LEU A 396 -6.77 2.29 17.00
N TYR A 397 -5.94 2.57 15.98
CA TYR A 397 -6.16 2.04 14.62
C TYR A 397 -5.79 0.54 14.60
N THR A 398 -6.52 -0.25 15.39
CA THR A 398 -6.33 -1.70 15.58
C THR A 398 -7.59 -2.44 15.09
N PRO A 399 -7.54 -3.22 14.01
CA PRO A 399 -8.74 -3.74 13.31
C PRO A 399 -9.72 -4.65 14.07
N MET A 400 -9.45 -5.01 15.32
CA MET A 400 -10.12 -6.16 15.98
C MET A 400 -11.28 -5.80 16.92
N ASN A 401 -11.57 -4.52 17.15
CA ASN A 401 -12.54 -4.10 18.19
C ASN A 401 -14.04 -4.30 17.84
N VAL A 402 -14.35 -5.00 16.75
CA VAL A 402 -15.72 -5.46 16.42
C VAL A 402 -16.11 -6.72 17.21
N TYR A 403 -15.14 -7.56 17.61
CA TYR A 403 -15.41 -8.90 18.17
C TYR A 403 -15.79 -8.92 19.66
N SER A 404 -15.62 -7.81 20.38
CA SER A 404 -15.88 -7.68 21.82
C SER A 404 -17.33 -7.97 22.25
N CYS A 405 -18.29 -7.88 21.33
CA CYS A 405 -19.71 -8.22 21.57
C CYS A 405 -20.02 -9.73 21.52
N PHE A 406 -19.21 -10.55 20.86
CA PHE A 406 -19.56 -11.96 20.59
C PHE A 406 -19.14 -12.96 21.67
N PHE A 407 -18.17 -12.61 22.53
CA PHE A 407 -17.56 -13.52 23.51
C PHE A 407 -17.82 -13.14 24.98
N SER A 408 -18.54 -12.05 25.24
CA SER A 408 -18.69 -11.46 26.57
C SER A 408 -20.06 -11.70 27.24
N HIS A 409 -21.05 -12.22 26.51
CA HIS A 409 -22.41 -12.43 27.02
C HIS A 409 -22.89 -13.88 26.85
N PRO A 410 -23.22 -14.59 27.94
CA PRO A 410 -23.90 -15.88 27.85
C PRO A 410 -25.35 -15.68 27.37
N LEU A 411 -25.71 -16.35 26.28
CA LEU A 411 -27.06 -16.69 25.80
C LEU A 411 -28.23 -15.81 26.32
N GLY A 412 -28.43 -14.63 25.71
CA GLY A 412 -29.73 -13.95 25.78
C GLY A 412 -29.72 -12.43 25.80
N ASN A 413 -29.42 -11.77 24.67
CA ASN A 413 -30.04 -10.50 24.21
C ASN A 413 -29.41 -10.02 22.88
N PHE A 414 -29.81 -10.58 21.73
CA PHE A 414 -29.32 -10.11 20.42
C PHE A 414 -29.79 -8.68 20.05
N ASN A 415 -30.90 -8.22 20.62
CA ASN A 415 -31.56 -6.94 20.28
C ASN A 415 -30.83 -5.67 20.78
N LYS A 416 -29.56 -5.76 21.20
CA LYS A 416 -28.73 -4.61 21.59
C LYS A 416 -27.55 -4.33 20.65
N CYS A 417 -27.24 -5.23 19.71
CA CYS A 417 -26.13 -5.04 18.76
C CYS A 417 -26.50 -4.20 17.53
N PHE A 418 -27.79 -4.00 17.25
CA PHE A 418 -28.30 -3.14 16.17
C PHE A 418 -29.25 -2.10 16.77
N GLY A 419 -28.71 -0.92 17.04
CA GLY A 419 -29.29 0.10 17.94
C GLY A 419 -30.05 1.24 17.26
N ARG A 420 -30.92 0.92 16.30
CA ARG A 420 -31.63 1.83 15.36
C ARG A 420 -30.76 2.40 14.24
#